data_AF-A0A3N5AP54-F1
#
_entry.id   AF-A0A3N5AP54-F1
#
_cell.length_a   1.000
_cell.length_b   1.000
_cell.length_c   1.000
_cell.angle_alpha   90.00
_cell.angle_beta   90.00
_cell.angle_gamma   90.00
#
_symmetry.space_group_name_H-M   'P 1'
#
loop_
_entity.id
_entity.type
_entity.pdbx_description
1 polymer ?
#
loop_
_entity_poly.entity_id
_entity_poly.type
_entity_poly.pdbx_seq_one_letter_code
_entity_poly.pdbx_strand_id
1 'polypeptide(L)'
;MLNGVDLRARRTLAEQIREDSWEAQLSIGVAAQPAAADRCRVRTEPMRLGSTRVARAFGIDQRCGSGTGDCLDPVGSLLVALGASVADSVVTELTGEGCSPALLEVLPRVEFAADGAARLSYEIRLDGDLSPGQARRALAAARERGSAHRTLQEPNDIRAVVQTAQDVHLTSRPVPPGTGAFVPERRRAARVTWEVGTHVLAEVDGVRAESDQPKQLFGGDLAPSAQEYFLAALAAEALGFAAPEGTATAPDAPAASVHASGRIDLRGPYSAEDAPAGLCNILVQLLPADPSVGGDADPVGAVRRWLAEGDALRLVRDAHPVDVTLVLDGTPVPVPHTENDRTHDTKEPRRAP
;
A
#
# COMPACT_ATOMS: atom_id res chain seq x y z
N MET A 1 -22.44 13.79 -9.11
CA MET A 1 -21.15 13.11 -9.34
C MET A 1 -20.19 14.14 -9.89
N LEU A 2 -19.01 14.29 -9.29
CA LEU A 2 -17.93 15.19 -9.70
C LEU A 2 -16.64 14.38 -9.64
N ASN A 3 -15.67 14.61 -10.53
CA ASN A 3 -14.41 13.86 -10.59
C ASN A 3 -14.57 12.32 -10.66
N GLY A 4 -15.70 11.81 -11.14
CA GLY A 4 -16.01 10.37 -11.11
C GLY A 4 -16.27 9.79 -9.71
N VAL A 5 -16.38 10.61 -8.67
CA VAL A 5 -16.65 10.20 -7.29
C VAL A 5 -18.14 10.36 -6.96
N ASP A 6 -18.75 9.28 -6.43
CA ASP A 6 -20.10 9.30 -5.89
C ASP A 6 -20.09 9.47 -4.35
N LEU A 7 -20.11 10.73 -3.91
CA LEU A 7 -20.16 11.06 -2.47
C LEU A 7 -21.45 10.61 -1.79
N ARG A 8 -22.56 10.44 -2.53
CA ARG A 8 -23.80 9.96 -1.93
C ARG A 8 -23.63 8.48 -1.58
N ALA A 9 -23.16 7.68 -2.53
CA ALA A 9 -22.90 6.26 -2.31
C ALA A 9 -21.84 6.03 -1.22
N ARG A 10 -20.76 6.83 -1.20
CA ARG A 10 -19.75 6.78 -0.12
C ARG A 10 -20.32 7.10 1.25
N ARG A 11 -21.20 8.10 1.37
CA ARG A 11 -21.90 8.42 2.64
C ARG A 11 -22.83 7.30 3.09
N THR A 12 -23.57 6.70 2.16
CA THR A 12 -24.42 5.55 2.46
C THR A 12 -23.61 4.35 2.95
N LEU A 13 -22.46 4.06 2.32
CA LEU A 13 -21.55 3.04 2.84
C LEU A 13 -21.03 3.41 4.23
N ALA A 14 -20.61 4.66 4.46
CA ALA A 14 -20.15 5.13 5.76
C ALA A 14 -21.23 5.03 6.85
N GLU A 15 -22.50 5.26 6.54
CA GLU A 15 -23.63 5.00 7.44
C GLU A 15 -23.77 3.51 7.74
N GLN A 16 -23.79 2.66 6.71
CA GLN A 16 -23.94 1.21 6.85
C GLN A 16 -22.84 0.59 7.71
N ILE A 17 -21.57 0.94 7.46
CA ILE A 17 -20.43 0.32 8.17
C ILE A 17 -20.30 0.82 9.61
N ARG A 18 -20.89 1.98 9.96
CA ARG A 18 -21.00 2.43 11.36
C ARG A 18 -22.04 1.65 12.12
N GLU A 19 -23.15 1.32 11.47
CA GLU A 19 -24.22 0.52 12.08
C GLU A 19 -23.79 -0.93 12.29
N ASP A 20 -23.04 -1.51 11.34
CA ASP A 20 -22.50 -2.86 11.43
C ASP A 20 -21.01 -2.92 11.08
N SER A 21 -20.17 -2.96 12.13
CA SER A 21 -18.71 -3.05 11.99
C SER A 21 -18.21 -4.30 11.24
N TRP A 22 -19.02 -5.36 11.15
CA TRP A 22 -18.68 -6.53 10.33
C TRP A 22 -18.69 -6.19 8.85
N GLU A 23 -19.64 -5.36 8.40
CA GLU A 23 -19.72 -4.89 7.01
C GLU A 23 -18.58 -3.94 6.64
N ALA A 24 -17.85 -3.42 7.62
CA ALA A 24 -16.64 -2.62 7.40
C ALA A 24 -15.40 -3.44 7.02
N GLN A 25 -15.41 -4.76 7.23
CA GLN A 25 -14.20 -5.58 7.13
C GLN A 25 -13.93 -5.98 5.67
N LEU A 26 -12.89 -5.41 5.08
CA LEU A 26 -12.39 -5.79 3.76
C LEU A 26 -11.22 -6.77 3.91
N SER A 27 -11.37 -8.01 3.44
CA SER A 27 -10.31 -9.01 3.34
C SER A 27 -9.83 -9.12 1.89
N ILE A 28 -8.51 -9.15 1.72
CA ILE A 28 -7.83 -9.09 0.42
C ILE A 28 -6.74 -10.16 0.41
N GLY A 29 -6.57 -10.83 -0.73
CA GLY A 29 -5.55 -11.86 -0.92
C GLY A 29 -4.93 -11.78 -2.31
N VAL A 30 -3.69 -12.23 -2.43
CA VAL A 30 -2.98 -12.44 -3.70
C VAL A 30 -2.13 -13.71 -3.61
N ALA A 31 -1.83 -14.29 -4.76
CA ALA A 31 -0.95 -15.45 -4.89
C ALA A 31 0.15 -15.19 -5.92
N ALA A 32 1.41 -15.28 -5.51
CA ALA A 32 2.59 -15.21 -6.36
C ALA A 32 3.08 -16.60 -6.76
N GLN A 33 3.36 -16.77 -8.06
CA GLN A 33 3.91 -18.00 -8.63
C GLN A 33 5.11 -17.66 -9.53
N PRO A 34 6.17 -18.49 -9.55
CA PRO A 34 7.29 -18.32 -10.46
C PRO A 34 6.82 -18.29 -11.92
N ALA A 35 7.38 -17.37 -12.69
CA ALA A 35 7.16 -17.25 -14.13
C ALA A 35 8.48 -17.39 -14.91
N ALA A 36 9.57 -16.85 -14.38
CA ALA A 36 10.94 -17.02 -14.86
C ALA A 36 11.92 -16.90 -13.68
N ALA A 37 13.23 -17.05 -13.92
CA ALA A 37 14.25 -17.12 -12.87
C ALA A 37 14.22 -15.96 -11.85
N ASP A 38 13.87 -14.74 -12.28
CA ASP A 38 13.79 -13.54 -11.44
C ASP A 38 12.40 -12.88 -11.50
N ARG A 39 11.40 -13.58 -12.06
CA ARG A 39 10.04 -13.05 -12.28
C ARG A 39 8.98 -13.97 -11.71
N CYS A 40 7.93 -13.36 -11.20
CA CYS A 40 6.72 -14.02 -10.79
C CYS A 40 5.48 -13.38 -11.42
N ARG A 41 4.43 -14.18 -11.55
CA ARG A 41 3.08 -13.70 -11.79
C ARG A 41 2.36 -13.67 -10.46
N VAL A 42 1.92 -12.50 -10.02
CA VAL A 42 1.00 -12.37 -8.90
C VAL A 42 -0.43 -12.34 -9.43
N ARG A 43 -1.34 -13.11 -8.83
CA ARG A 43 -2.77 -13.11 -9.15
C ARG A 43 -3.56 -12.62 -7.95
N THR A 44 -4.53 -11.74 -8.18
CA THR A 44 -5.44 -11.31 -7.12
C THR A 44 -6.43 -12.44 -6.79
N GLU A 45 -6.76 -12.57 -5.52
CA GLU A 45 -7.80 -13.48 -5.05
C GLU A 45 -9.13 -12.72 -4.86
N PRO A 46 -10.28 -13.41 -4.88
CA PRO A 46 -11.56 -12.78 -4.57
C PRO A 46 -11.54 -12.10 -3.20
N MET A 47 -11.88 -10.81 -3.17
CA MET A 47 -11.99 -10.04 -1.94
C MET A 47 -13.30 -10.38 -1.21
N ARG A 48 -13.34 -10.04 0.08
CA ARG A 48 -14.56 -10.10 0.89
C ARG A 48 -14.75 -8.79 1.62
N LEU A 49 -15.86 -8.11 1.36
CA LEU A 49 -16.32 -6.92 2.07
C LEU A 49 -17.49 -7.33 2.97
N GLY A 50 -17.24 -7.54 4.25
CA GLY A 50 -18.25 -8.03 5.20
C GLY A 50 -18.89 -9.34 4.76
N SER A 51 -20.20 -9.29 4.50
CA SER A 51 -20.95 -10.43 3.96
C SER A 51 -20.83 -10.59 2.43
N THR A 52 -20.35 -9.56 1.72
CA THR A 52 -20.28 -9.54 0.26
C THR A 52 -18.96 -10.11 -0.25
N ARG A 53 -19.04 -11.06 -1.19
CA ARG A 53 -17.88 -11.54 -1.95
C ARG A 53 -17.72 -10.72 -3.22
N VAL A 54 -16.50 -10.25 -3.48
CA VAL A 54 -16.14 -9.48 -4.67
C VAL A 54 -15.22 -10.35 -5.53
N ALA A 55 -15.77 -10.91 -6.60
CA ALA A 55 -15.01 -11.75 -7.51
C ALA A 55 -14.43 -10.89 -8.64
N ARG A 56 -13.10 -10.70 -8.60
CA ARG A 56 -12.31 -10.09 -9.66
C ARG A 56 -10.94 -10.75 -9.70
N ALA A 57 -10.32 -10.76 -10.87
CA ALA A 57 -9.03 -11.42 -11.08
C ALA A 57 -8.15 -10.55 -11.98
N PHE A 58 -7.09 -10.02 -11.42
CA PHE A 58 -6.02 -9.38 -12.14
C PHE A 58 -4.74 -10.18 -12.00
N GLY A 59 -3.84 -10.02 -12.97
CA GLY A 59 -2.50 -10.57 -12.87
C GLY A 59 -1.47 -9.45 -13.01
N ILE A 60 -0.47 -9.46 -12.13
CA ILE A 60 0.58 -8.48 -12.05
C ILE A 60 1.89 -9.22 -12.34
N ASP A 61 2.56 -8.86 -13.43
CA ASP A 61 3.90 -9.35 -13.71
C ASP A 61 4.89 -8.56 -12.86
N GLN A 62 5.67 -9.27 -12.06
CA GLN A 62 6.62 -8.67 -11.13
C GLN A 62 7.95 -9.38 -11.13
N ARG A 63 9.00 -8.64 -10.77
CA ARG A 63 10.27 -9.22 -10.36
C ARG A 63 10.12 -9.78 -8.94
N CYS A 64 10.81 -10.87 -8.64
CA CYS A 64 10.84 -11.43 -7.29
C CYS A 64 11.81 -10.68 -6.35
N GLY A 65 12.73 -9.89 -6.91
CA GLY A 65 13.73 -9.11 -6.16
C GLY A 65 13.74 -7.64 -6.57
N SER A 66 14.51 -6.82 -5.86
CA SER A 66 14.58 -5.39 -6.13
C SER A 66 15.44 -5.06 -7.36
N GLY A 67 15.09 -3.99 -8.09
CA GLY A 67 15.84 -3.55 -9.28
C GLY A 67 14.98 -2.82 -10.31
N THR A 68 15.57 -2.52 -11.47
CA THR A 68 14.90 -1.95 -12.64
C THR A 68 14.77 -3.02 -13.73
N GLY A 69 13.68 -2.99 -14.50
CA GLY A 69 13.44 -3.96 -15.56
C GLY A 69 12.25 -3.59 -16.44
N ASP A 70 11.72 -4.58 -17.15
CA ASP A 70 10.53 -4.47 -18.01
C ASP A 70 9.20 -4.72 -17.26
N CYS A 71 9.27 -5.07 -15.96
CA CYS A 71 8.12 -5.22 -15.09
C CYS A 71 8.40 -4.62 -13.69
N LEU A 72 7.35 -4.44 -12.90
CA LEU A 72 7.45 -3.85 -11.56
C LEU A 72 8.27 -4.75 -10.64
N ASP A 73 9.08 -4.16 -9.77
CA ASP A 73 9.63 -4.86 -8.63
C ASP A 73 8.75 -4.63 -7.38
N PRO A 74 9.04 -5.31 -6.25
CA PRO A 74 8.25 -5.17 -5.03
C PRO A 74 8.18 -3.71 -4.54
N VAL A 75 9.30 -2.99 -4.54
CA VAL A 75 9.35 -1.58 -4.13
C VAL A 75 8.52 -0.71 -5.07
N GLY A 76 8.62 -0.92 -6.39
CA GLY A 76 7.81 -0.19 -7.36
C GLY A 76 6.30 -0.38 -7.15
N SER A 77 5.89 -1.60 -6.78
CA SER A 77 4.49 -1.89 -6.46
C SER A 77 3.99 -1.15 -5.22
N LEU A 78 4.83 -1.01 -4.19
CA LEU A 78 4.51 -0.16 -3.02
C LEU A 78 4.37 1.32 -3.39
N LEU A 79 5.20 1.83 -4.32
CA LEU A 79 5.09 3.20 -4.80
C LEU A 79 3.80 3.44 -5.60
N VAL A 80 3.39 2.49 -6.46
CA VAL A 80 2.09 2.53 -7.14
C VAL A 80 0.96 2.57 -6.11
N ALA A 81 1.00 1.68 -5.12
CA ALA A 81 -0.01 1.60 -4.07
C ALA A 81 -0.14 2.91 -3.28
N LEU A 82 0.99 3.50 -2.88
CA LEU A 82 1.03 4.78 -2.18
C LEU A 82 0.43 5.90 -3.00
N GLY A 83 0.88 6.08 -4.24
CA GLY A 83 0.38 7.14 -5.11
C GLY A 83 -1.12 7.00 -5.38
N ALA A 84 -1.59 5.78 -5.67
CA ALA A 84 -3.00 5.51 -5.94
C ALA A 84 -3.90 5.81 -4.73
N SER A 85 -3.53 5.34 -3.54
CA SER A 85 -4.32 5.57 -2.32
C SER A 85 -4.33 7.05 -1.90
N VAL A 86 -3.22 7.77 -2.11
CA VAL A 86 -3.14 9.21 -1.84
C VAL A 86 -4.03 9.96 -2.84
N ALA A 87 -3.94 9.65 -4.14
CA ALA A 87 -4.75 10.29 -5.17
C ALA A 87 -6.26 10.11 -4.92
N ASP A 88 -6.71 8.89 -4.59
CA ASP A 88 -8.11 8.63 -4.23
C ASP A 88 -8.56 9.47 -3.02
N SER A 89 -7.74 9.55 -1.98
CA SER A 89 -8.06 10.36 -0.79
C SER A 89 -8.17 11.85 -1.13
N VAL A 90 -7.22 12.37 -1.91
CA VAL A 90 -7.18 13.78 -2.34
C VAL A 90 -8.39 14.13 -3.21
N VAL A 91 -8.65 13.36 -4.27
CA VAL A 91 -9.76 13.65 -5.18
C VAL A 91 -11.11 13.55 -4.47
N THR A 92 -11.24 12.62 -3.52
CA THR A 92 -12.46 12.48 -2.71
C THR A 92 -12.71 13.72 -1.87
N GLU A 93 -11.68 14.22 -1.20
CA GLU A 93 -11.79 15.44 -0.38
C GLU A 93 -12.14 16.67 -1.25
N LEU A 94 -11.43 16.86 -2.36
CA LEU A 94 -11.70 17.96 -3.29
C LEU A 94 -13.12 17.87 -3.87
N THR A 95 -13.60 16.66 -4.15
CA THR A 95 -14.98 16.46 -4.59
C THR A 95 -15.99 16.84 -3.51
N GLY A 96 -15.71 16.56 -2.24
CA GLY A 96 -16.52 16.98 -1.09
C GLY A 96 -16.68 18.49 -0.98
N GLU A 97 -15.63 19.21 -1.36
CA GLU A 97 -15.57 20.67 -1.43
C GLU A 97 -16.20 21.26 -2.72
N GLY A 98 -16.70 20.41 -3.62
CA GLY A 98 -17.24 20.82 -4.91
C GLY A 98 -16.19 21.29 -5.92
N CYS A 99 -14.92 20.89 -5.71
CA CYS A 99 -13.79 21.30 -6.54
C CYS A 99 -13.36 20.19 -7.51
N SER A 100 -12.83 20.59 -8.66
CA SER A 100 -12.27 19.68 -9.66
C SER A 100 -10.85 20.12 -10.01
N PRO A 101 -9.82 19.31 -9.70
CA PRO A 101 -8.47 19.62 -10.15
C PRO A 101 -8.38 19.43 -11.67
N ALA A 102 -7.68 20.33 -12.36
CA ALA A 102 -7.28 20.14 -13.74
C ALA A 102 -6.12 19.11 -13.85
N LEU A 103 -5.29 19.03 -12.82
CA LEU A 103 -4.23 18.04 -12.66
C LEU A 103 -4.21 17.54 -11.21
N LEU A 104 -4.07 16.23 -11.05
CA LEU A 104 -3.67 15.62 -9.78
C LEU A 104 -2.58 14.59 -10.07
N GLU A 105 -1.36 14.87 -9.61
CA GLU A 105 -0.25 13.91 -9.61
C GLU A 105 0.23 13.66 -8.18
N VAL A 106 0.65 12.42 -7.94
CA VAL A 106 1.38 12.02 -6.73
C VAL A 106 2.71 11.43 -7.15
N LEU A 107 3.80 11.96 -6.59
CA LEU A 107 5.18 11.57 -6.92
C LEU A 107 5.85 10.89 -5.72
N PRO A 108 5.52 9.62 -5.43
CA PRO A 108 6.12 8.91 -4.32
C PRO A 108 7.58 8.55 -4.64
N ARG A 109 8.42 8.62 -3.62
CA ARG A 109 9.85 8.34 -3.67
C ARG A 109 10.27 7.62 -2.40
N VAL A 110 11.12 6.63 -2.57
CA VAL A 110 11.84 5.99 -1.46
C VAL A 110 13.34 6.09 -1.67
N GLU A 111 14.05 6.29 -0.57
CA GLU A 111 15.51 6.23 -0.49
C GLU A 111 15.92 5.16 0.50
N PHE A 112 16.95 4.39 0.17
CA PHE A 112 17.54 3.35 1.01
C PHE A 112 18.98 3.70 1.34
N ALA A 113 19.36 3.51 2.60
CA ALA A 113 20.74 3.54 3.06
C ALA A 113 21.37 2.14 3.01
N ALA A 114 22.69 2.05 3.21
CA ALA A 114 23.47 0.80 3.15
C ALA A 114 23.01 -0.28 4.15
N ASP A 115 22.55 0.16 5.33
CA ASP A 115 22.01 -0.70 6.39
C ASP A 115 20.56 -1.15 6.11
N GLY A 116 19.98 -0.66 5.01
CA GLY A 116 18.61 -0.86 4.56
C GLY A 116 17.59 -0.09 5.39
N ALA A 117 17.99 0.94 6.14
CA ALA A 117 17.08 1.97 6.59
C ALA A 117 16.47 2.68 5.37
N ALA A 118 15.19 3.05 5.45
CA ALA A 118 14.48 3.68 4.35
C ALA A 118 13.80 4.98 4.77
N ARG A 119 13.77 5.95 3.84
CA ARG A 119 12.99 7.18 3.94
C ARG A 119 11.99 7.24 2.81
N LEU A 120 10.74 7.44 3.17
CA LEU A 120 9.63 7.56 2.24
C LEU A 120 9.19 9.01 2.15
N SER A 121 8.90 9.47 0.94
CA SER A 121 8.38 10.80 0.70
C SER A 121 7.40 10.79 -0.47
N TYR A 122 6.51 11.76 -0.55
CA TYR A 122 5.76 12.03 -1.77
C TYR A 122 5.44 13.51 -1.93
N GLU A 123 5.36 13.94 -3.18
CA GLU A 123 4.85 15.25 -3.57
C GLU A 123 3.44 15.09 -4.15
N ILE A 124 2.49 15.91 -3.69
CA ILE A 124 1.19 16.08 -4.34
C ILE A 124 1.25 17.33 -5.19
N ARG A 125 0.95 17.20 -6.49
CA ARG A 125 0.79 18.32 -7.41
C ARG A 125 -0.67 18.47 -7.78
N LEU A 126 -1.17 19.68 -7.60
CA LEU A 126 -2.53 20.07 -7.95
C LEU A 126 -2.45 21.30 -8.86
N ASP A 127 -3.15 21.24 -9.99
CA ASP A 127 -3.41 22.44 -10.80
C ASP A 127 -4.92 22.66 -10.91
N GLY A 128 -5.35 23.91 -10.98
CA GLY A 128 -6.76 24.29 -11.19
C GLY A 128 -7.24 25.42 -10.28
N ASP A 129 -8.54 25.71 -10.31
CA ASP A 129 -9.16 26.75 -9.47
C ASP A 129 -9.35 26.25 -8.03
N LEU A 130 -8.22 26.06 -7.33
CA LEU A 130 -8.13 25.57 -5.97
C LEU A 130 -7.45 26.60 -5.08
N SER A 131 -8.04 26.86 -3.92
CA SER A 131 -7.37 27.66 -2.89
C SER A 131 -6.31 26.82 -2.15
N PRO A 132 -5.25 27.45 -1.61
CA PRO A 132 -4.29 26.77 -0.73
C PRO A 132 -4.95 26.07 0.47
N GLY A 133 -6.08 26.59 0.96
CA GLY A 133 -6.83 25.98 2.05
C GLY A 133 -7.46 24.64 1.67
N GLN A 134 -8.04 24.54 0.46
CA GLN A 134 -8.60 23.29 -0.07
C GLN A 134 -7.49 22.26 -0.32
N ALA A 135 -6.38 22.68 -0.92
CA ALA A 135 -5.23 21.80 -1.15
C ALA A 135 -4.66 21.23 0.16
N ARG A 136 -4.56 22.04 1.22
CA ARG A 136 -4.14 21.56 2.55
C ARG A 136 -5.13 20.60 3.19
N ARG A 137 -6.45 20.82 3.06
CA ARG A 137 -7.46 19.86 3.55
C ARG A 137 -7.35 18.52 2.84
N ALA A 138 -7.20 18.53 1.51
CA ALA A 138 -7.01 17.31 0.72
C ALA A 138 -5.75 16.53 1.13
N LEU A 139 -4.65 17.24 1.41
CA LEU A 139 -3.45 16.63 1.98
C LEU A 139 -3.69 16.04 3.39
N ALA A 140 -4.39 16.76 4.27
CA ALA A 140 -4.71 16.26 5.60
C ALA A 140 -5.54 14.97 5.52
N ALA A 141 -6.56 14.95 4.65
CA ALA A 141 -7.36 13.76 4.39
C ALA A 141 -6.51 12.57 3.88
N ALA A 142 -5.56 12.81 2.97
CA ALA A 142 -4.65 11.76 2.49
C ALA A 142 -3.74 11.20 3.60
N ARG A 143 -3.27 12.04 4.52
CA ARG A 143 -2.45 11.63 5.66
C ARG A 143 -3.23 10.86 6.72
N GLU A 144 -4.47 11.25 6.96
CA GLU A 144 -5.32 10.66 8.00
C GLU A 144 -6.00 9.37 7.51
N ARG A 145 -6.54 9.39 6.29
CA ARG A 145 -7.43 8.34 5.76
C ARG A 145 -6.83 7.51 4.64
N GLY A 146 -5.68 7.91 4.10
CA GLY A 146 -4.99 7.20 3.02
C GLY A 146 -4.42 5.87 3.51
N SER A 147 -5.10 4.76 3.18
CA SER A 147 -4.71 3.43 3.66
C SER A 147 -3.25 3.06 3.40
N ALA A 148 -2.73 3.36 2.21
CA ALA A 148 -1.33 3.12 1.89
C ALA A 148 -0.37 3.98 2.72
N HIS A 149 -0.73 5.25 2.92
CA HIS A 149 0.06 6.17 3.72
C HIS A 149 0.14 5.68 5.16
N ARG A 150 -0.99 5.30 5.77
CA ARG A 150 -1.02 4.75 7.13
C ARG A 150 -0.24 3.45 7.22
N THR A 151 -0.42 2.53 6.29
CA THR A 151 0.33 1.26 6.26
C THR A 151 1.84 1.46 6.22
N LEU A 152 2.36 2.44 5.45
CA LEU A 152 3.80 2.68 5.36
C LEU A 152 4.35 3.59 6.47
N GLN A 153 3.49 4.38 7.11
CA GLN A 153 3.89 5.28 8.19
C GLN A 153 3.95 4.56 9.53
N GLU A 154 2.97 3.68 9.78
CA GLU A 154 2.79 2.98 11.05
C GLU A 154 3.55 1.64 11.07
N PRO A 155 3.99 1.18 12.24
CA PRO A 155 4.56 -0.15 12.37
C PRO A 155 3.47 -1.24 12.18
N ASN A 156 3.80 -2.31 11.45
CA ASN A 156 2.89 -3.43 11.21
C ASN A 156 3.46 -4.76 11.68
N ASP A 157 2.64 -5.55 12.37
CA ASP A 157 2.95 -6.94 12.67
C ASP A 157 2.69 -7.83 11.45
N ILE A 158 3.75 -8.42 10.90
CA ILE A 158 3.66 -9.33 9.75
C ILE A 158 3.87 -10.76 10.23
N ARG A 159 2.87 -11.61 9.96
CA ARG A 159 2.93 -13.05 10.23
C ARG A 159 3.37 -13.77 8.98
N ALA A 160 4.40 -14.61 9.11
CA ALA A 160 4.84 -15.48 8.03
C ALA A 160 4.59 -16.94 8.40
N VAL A 161 4.14 -17.74 7.44
CA VAL A 161 3.89 -19.18 7.63
C VAL A 161 4.55 -19.95 6.52
N VAL A 162 5.32 -20.97 6.86
CA VAL A 162 5.80 -21.96 5.90
C VAL A 162 4.92 -23.19 6.04
N GLN A 163 4.14 -23.49 5.00
CA GLN A 163 3.22 -24.62 4.98
C GLN A 163 3.97 -25.89 4.61
N THR A 164 4.30 -26.71 5.61
CA THR A 164 4.92 -28.03 5.42
C THR A 164 4.01 -29.11 6.01
N ALA A 165 4.49 -30.35 6.20
CA ALA A 165 3.78 -31.34 7.00
C ALA A 165 3.43 -30.84 8.43
N GLN A 166 4.22 -29.89 8.96
CA GLN A 166 3.91 -29.13 10.17
C GLN A 166 4.10 -27.64 9.88
N ASP A 167 3.04 -26.84 10.00
CA ASP A 167 3.12 -25.41 9.75
C ASP A 167 4.16 -24.74 10.67
N VAL A 168 5.11 -24.02 10.07
CA VAL A 168 6.11 -23.24 10.81
C VAL A 168 5.69 -21.79 10.80
N HIS A 169 5.32 -21.27 11.97
CA HIS A 169 4.93 -19.87 12.16
C HIS A 169 6.14 -19.03 12.54
N LEU A 170 6.38 -17.97 11.78
CA LEU A 170 7.40 -16.97 12.03
C LEU A 170 6.72 -15.61 12.20
N THR A 171 7.27 -14.79 13.09
CA THR A 171 6.80 -13.41 13.27
C THR A 171 7.97 -12.46 13.07
N SER A 172 7.69 -11.33 12.44
CA SER A 172 8.64 -10.24 12.31
C SER A 172 8.06 -9.03 13.00
N ARG A 173 8.78 -8.56 14.03
CA ARG A 173 8.37 -7.36 14.77
C ARG A 173 8.96 -6.13 14.12
N PRO A 174 8.23 -5.00 14.13
CA PRO A 174 8.75 -3.71 13.70
C PRO A 174 10.07 -3.37 14.40
N VAL A 175 11.02 -2.87 13.62
CA VAL A 175 12.30 -2.35 14.10
C VAL A 175 12.18 -0.82 14.22
N PRO A 176 12.54 -0.22 15.37
CA PRO A 176 12.54 1.23 15.50
C PRO A 176 13.50 1.88 14.49
N PRO A 177 13.20 3.09 14.00
CA PRO A 177 14.12 3.82 13.12
C PRO A 177 15.47 4.05 13.83
N GLY A 178 16.56 3.79 13.11
CA GLY A 178 17.91 4.04 13.60
C GLY A 178 18.16 5.52 13.87
N THR A 179 18.98 5.83 14.87
CA THR A 179 19.36 7.21 15.24
C THR A 179 20.60 7.73 14.49
N GLY A 180 21.17 6.90 13.61
CA GLY A 180 22.35 7.24 12.80
C GLY A 180 22.04 8.28 11.72
N ALA A 181 23.10 8.89 11.19
CA ALA A 181 22.98 9.75 10.02
C ALA A 181 22.53 8.93 8.81
N PHE A 182 21.43 9.34 8.17
CA PHE A 182 20.93 8.70 6.97
C PHE A 182 21.73 9.19 5.75
N VAL A 183 22.35 8.25 5.03
CA VAL A 183 23.06 8.52 3.78
C VAL A 183 22.39 7.68 2.68
N PRO A 184 21.72 8.30 1.71
CA PRO A 184 21.03 7.56 0.65
C PRO A 184 22.04 6.93 -0.31
N GLU A 185 21.90 5.64 -0.58
CA GLU A 185 22.68 4.90 -1.59
C GLU A 185 21.86 4.53 -2.81
N ARG A 186 20.58 4.22 -2.60
CA ARG A 186 19.65 3.84 -3.68
C ARG A 186 18.36 4.63 -3.57
N ARG A 187 17.83 5.06 -4.71
CA ARG A 187 16.58 5.80 -4.80
C ARG A 187 15.66 5.14 -5.82
N ARG A 188 14.37 5.12 -5.52
CA ARG A 188 13.29 4.74 -6.44
C ARG A 188 12.20 5.79 -6.41
N ALA A 189 11.51 6.00 -7.54
CA ALA A 189 10.43 6.98 -7.63
C ALA A 189 9.37 6.49 -8.62
N ALA A 190 8.13 6.93 -8.39
CA ALA A 190 7.04 6.77 -9.34
C ALA A 190 6.40 8.12 -9.66
N ARG A 191 5.71 8.17 -10.79
CA ARG A 191 4.71 9.19 -11.09
C ARG A 191 3.35 8.50 -11.14
N VAL A 192 2.40 8.98 -10.36
CA VAL A 192 1.01 8.51 -10.38
C VAL A 192 0.13 9.68 -10.76
N THR A 193 -0.61 9.54 -11.87
CA THR A 193 -1.51 10.57 -12.40
C THR A 193 -2.94 10.08 -12.26
N TRP A 194 -3.79 10.92 -11.68
CA TRP A 194 -5.22 10.64 -11.55
C TRP A 194 -5.94 10.87 -12.87
N GLU A 195 -6.79 9.92 -13.25
CA GLU A 195 -7.62 10.02 -14.45
C GLU A 195 -9.07 10.36 -14.09
N VAL A 196 -9.74 9.47 -13.35
CA VAL A 196 -11.15 9.63 -12.98
C VAL A 196 -11.53 8.72 -11.83
N GLY A 197 -12.34 9.22 -10.89
CA GLY A 197 -12.78 8.43 -9.74
C GLY A 197 -11.59 7.90 -8.95
N THR A 198 -11.52 6.57 -8.80
CA THR A 198 -10.42 5.85 -8.14
C THR A 198 -9.32 5.39 -9.10
N HIS A 199 -9.49 5.57 -10.41
CA HIS A 199 -8.56 5.08 -11.42
C HIS A 199 -7.38 6.04 -11.59
N VAL A 200 -6.18 5.46 -11.55
CA VAL A 200 -4.92 6.17 -11.75
C VAL A 200 -4.01 5.41 -12.72
N LEU A 201 -3.20 6.17 -13.44
CA LEU A 201 -2.07 5.65 -14.21
C LEU A 201 -0.78 5.87 -13.42
N ALA A 202 0.11 4.89 -13.44
CA ALA A 202 1.38 4.97 -12.75
C ALA A 202 2.55 4.60 -13.68
N GLU A 203 3.68 5.27 -13.49
CA GLU A 203 4.96 4.94 -14.11
C GLU A 203 6.03 4.85 -13.03
N VAL A 204 6.72 3.71 -12.97
CA VAL A 204 7.84 3.45 -12.07
C VAL A 204 9.04 3.06 -12.90
N ASP A 205 10.08 3.91 -12.94
CA ASP A 205 11.31 3.66 -13.70
C ASP A 205 11.06 3.22 -15.16
N GLY A 206 10.05 3.81 -15.82
CA GLY A 206 9.65 3.48 -17.19
C GLY A 206 8.68 2.29 -17.34
N VAL A 207 8.34 1.59 -16.26
CA VAL A 207 7.32 0.54 -16.24
C VAL A 207 5.95 1.15 -15.92
N ARG A 208 4.97 0.90 -16.80
CA ARG A 208 3.60 1.37 -16.62
C ARG A 208 2.76 0.40 -15.79
N ALA A 209 1.90 0.95 -14.97
CA ALA A 209 0.91 0.23 -14.19
C ALA A 209 -0.36 1.07 -14.06
N GLU A 210 -1.46 0.40 -13.72
CA GLU A 210 -2.73 1.06 -13.43
C GLU A 210 -3.23 0.58 -12.07
N SER A 211 -3.97 1.42 -11.37
CA SER A 211 -4.62 1.05 -10.11
C SER A 211 -6.05 1.56 -10.08
N ASP A 212 -6.95 0.71 -9.60
CA ASP A 212 -8.37 1.02 -9.47
C ASP A 212 -9.03 0.18 -8.36
N GLN A 213 -10.18 0.65 -7.89
CA GLN A 213 -10.96 -0.02 -6.86
C GLN A 213 -12.04 -0.94 -7.46
N PRO A 214 -12.51 -1.96 -6.72
CA PRO A 214 -13.69 -2.71 -7.13
C PRO A 214 -14.94 -1.80 -7.11
N LYS A 215 -15.98 -2.21 -7.84
CA LYS A 215 -17.26 -1.47 -7.91
C LYS A 215 -17.91 -1.25 -6.53
N GLN A 216 -17.74 -2.19 -5.62
CA GLN A 216 -18.21 -2.09 -4.23
C GLN A 216 -17.51 -0.99 -3.44
N LEU A 217 -16.32 -0.57 -3.88
CA LEU A 217 -15.56 0.56 -3.37
C LEU A 217 -15.50 1.70 -4.40
N PHE A 218 -16.55 1.80 -5.22
CA PHE A 218 -16.80 2.91 -6.14
C PHE A 218 -15.79 3.06 -7.28
N GLY A 219 -15.01 2.03 -7.58
CA GLY A 219 -14.14 1.99 -8.76
C GLY A 219 -14.78 1.35 -9.98
N GLY A 220 -14.03 1.36 -11.09
CA GLY A 220 -14.45 0.83 -12.38
C GLY A 220 -14.20 -0.67 -12.54
N ASP A 221 -13.45 -1.28 -11.60
CA ASP A 221 -12.93 -2.63 -11.70
C ASP A 221 -12.00 -2.83 -12.91
N LEU A 222 -11.15 -1.83 -13.17
CA LEU A 222 -10.27 -1.76 -14.34
C LEU A 222 -8.87 -2.33 -14.10
N ALA A 223 -8.41 -2.28 -12.85
CA ALA A 223 -7.04 -2.63 -12.48
C ALA A 223 -6.97 -3.14 -11.01
N PRO A 224 -5.83 -3.75 -10.60
CA PRO A 224 -5.61 -4.07 -9.20
C PRO A 224 -5.72 -2.83 -8.30
N SER A 225 -6.16 -3.00 -7.06
CA SER A 225 -6.20 -1.90 -6.09
C SER A 225 -4.83 -1.64 -5.48
N ALA A 226 -4.69 -0.48 -4.84
CA ALA A 226 -3.51 -0.16 -4.05
C ALA A 226 -3.14 -1.28 -3.05
N GLN A 227 -4.14 -1.86 -2.37
CA GLN A 227 -3.92 -2.93 -1.40
C GLN A 227 -3.46 -4.24 -2.05
N GLU A 228 -3.96 -4.56 -3.24
CA GLU A 228 -3.49 -5.73 -4.00
C GLU A 228 -2.02 -5.54 -4.42
N TYR A 229 -1.60 -4.32 -4.79
CA TYR A 229 -0.18 -4.02 -5.04
C TYR A 229 0.71 -4.16 -3.79
N PHE A 230 0.22 -3.77 -2.59
CA PHE A 230 0.94 -4.01 -1.32
C PHE A 230 1.20 -5.48 -1.09
N LEU A 231 0.14 -6.29 -1.16
CA LEU A 231 0.24 -7.71 -0.93
C LEU A 231 1.07 -8.40 -2.03
N ALA A 232 0.97 -7.92 -3.27
CA ALA A 232 1.79 -8.41 -4.37
C ALA A 232 3.28 -8.18 -4.13
N ALA A 233 3.66 -6.99 -3.65
CA ALA A 233 5.04 -6.69 -3.29
C ALA A 233 5.60 -7.68 -2.26
N LEU A 234 4.85 -7.94 -1.17
CA LEU A 234 5.26 -8.87 -0.13
C LEU A 234 5.35 -10.31 -0.64
N ALA A 235 4.36 -10.74 -1.44
CA ALA A 235 4.34 -12.10 -1.99
C ALA A 235 5.48 -12.35 -2.98
N ALA A 236 5.74 -11.39 -3.88
CA ALA A 236 6.81 -11.47 -4.86
C ALA A 236 8.19 -11.46 -4.19
N GLU A 237 8.40 -10.57 -3.23
CA GLU A 237 9.68 -10.50 -2.50
C GLU A 237 9.96 -11.79 -1.71
N ALA A 238 8.98 -12.27 -0.94
CA ALA A 238 9.12 -13.53 -0.19
C ALA A 238 9.41 -14.73 -1.12
N LEU A 239 8.78 -14.76 -2.30
CA LEU A 239 9.04 -15.79 -3.30
C LEU A 239 10.47 -15.71 -3.85
N GLY A 240 11.03 -14.51 -4.04
CA GLY A 240 12.42 -14.32 -4.48
C GLY A 240 13.46 -14.88 -3.51
N PHE A 241 13.19 -14.79 -2.20
CA PHE A 241 14.03 -15.44 -1.19
C PHE A 241 13.89 -16.96 -1.17
N ALA A 242 12.69 -17.48 -1.48
CA ALA A 242 12.37 -18.91 -1.47
C ALA A 242 12.82 -19.65 -2.74
N ALA A 243 12.90 -18.96 -3.87
CA ALA A 243 13.32 -19.50 -5.16
C ALA A 243 14.48 -18.66 -5.76
N PRO A 244 15.70 -18.77 -5.22
CA PRO A 244 16.84 -18.00 -5.70
C PRO A 244 17.19 -18.34 -7.16
N GLU A 245 17.81 -17.36 -7.83
CA GLU A 245 18.17 -17.38 -9.26
C GLU A 245 18.75 -18.73 -9.72
N GLY A 246 18.26 -19.23 -10.86
CA GLY A 246 18.79 -20.44 -11.51
C GLY A 246 18.06 -21.75 -11.18
N THR A 247 17.03 -21.71 -10.33
CA THR A 247 16.11 -22.85 -10.15
C THR A 247 15.13 -22.92 -11.32
N ALA A 248 15.61 -23.35 -12.49
CA ALA A 248 14.73 -23.75 -13.59
C ALA A 248 13.92 -24.97 -13.12
N THR A 249 12.68 -24.75 -12.73
CA THR A 249 11.75 -25.84 -12.50
C THR A 249 11.50 -26.54 -13.83
N ALA A 250 11.65 -27.86 -13.85
CA ALA A 250 11.17 -28.66 -14.96
C ALA A 250 9.68 -28.36 -15.18
N PRO A 251 9.15 -28.42 -16.42
CA PRO A 251 7.78 -28.00 -16.76
C PRO A 251 6.67 -28.62 -15.89
N ASP A 252 6.93 -29.81 -15.32
CA ASP A 252 5.97 -30.58 -14.53
C ASP A 252 6.32 -30.66 -13.03
N ALA A 253 7.38 -30.00 -12.57
CA ALA A 253 7.72 -29.97 -11.16
C ALA A 253 6.80 -28.99 -10.40
N PRO A 254 6.25 -29.36 -9.24
CA PRO A 254 5.51 -28.42 -8.40
C PRO A 254 6.44 -27.25 -8.05
N ALA A 255 6.00 -26.03 -8.34
CA ALA A 255 6.74 -24.82 -8.03
C ALA A 255 6.30 -24.29 -6.66
N ALA A 256 7.23 -23.64 -5.94
CA ALA A 256 6.85 -22.91 -4.73
C ALA A 256 5.88 -21.76 -5.09
N SER A 257 4.99 -21.42 -4.17
CA SER A 257 4.10 -20.26 -4.31
C SER A 257 3.98 -19.51 -2.98
N VAL A 258 3.69 -18.22 -3.06
CA VAL A 258 3.46 -17.39 -1.87
C VAL A 258 2.07 -16.77 -1.93
N HIS A 259 1.28 -16.96 -0.88
CA HIS A 259 0.01 -16.24 -0.70
C HIS A 259 0.22 -15.11 0.30
N ALA A 260 -0.22 -13.91 -0.03
CA ALA A 260 -0.24 -12.79 0.89
C ALA A 260 -1.67 -12.29 1.07
N SER A 261 -2.08 -12.07 2.30
CA SER A 261 -3.41 -11.55 2.63
C SER A 261 -3.33 -10.49 3.72
N GLY A 262 -4.35 -9.64 3.76
CA GLY A 262 -4.49 -8.59 4.76
C GLY A 262 -5.93 -8.13 4.88
N ARG A 263 -6.18 -7.27 5.87
CA ARG A 263 -7.51 -6.71 6.14
C ARG A 263 -7.47 -5.20 6.30
N ILE A 264 -8.53 -4.52 5.88
CA ILE A 264 -8.78 -3.11 6.19
C ILE A 264 -10.13 -3.00 6.88
N ASP A 265 -10.18 -2.16 7.92
CA ASP A 265 -11.43 -1.67 8.47
C ASP A 265 -11.81 -0.37 7.75
N LEU A 266 -12.85 -0.44 6.90
CA LEU A 266 -13.23 0.70 6.06
C LEU A 266 -13.74 1.90 6.85
N ARG A 267 -14.02 1.77 8.16
CA ARG A 267 -14.42 2.91 8.99
C ARG A 267 -13.30 3.94 9.15
N GLY A 268 -12.04 3.50 9.11
CA GLY A 268 -10.89 4.40 9.12
C GLY A 268 -10.88 5.30 7.88
N PRO A 269 -10.78 4.74 6.66
CA PRO A 269 -10.72 5.56 5.44
C PRO A 269 -12.02 6.30 5.09
N TYR A 270 -13.19 5.73 5.44
CA TYR A 270 -14.49 6.21 4.94
C TYR A 270 -15.42 6.84 5.97
N SER A 271 -15.18 6.66 7.28
CA SER A 271 -16.16 7.07 8.31
C SER A 271 -15.63 8.02 9.39
N ALA A 272 -14.34 8.40 9.37
CA ALA A 272 -13.72 9.23 10.41
C ALA A 272 -13.93 8.70 11.84
N GLU A 273 -14.19 7.40 11.99
CA GLU A 273 -14.15 6.75 13.30
C GLU A 273 -12.71 6.51 13.72
N ASP A 274 -12.50 6.28 15.02
CA ASP A 274 -11.23 5.84 15.58
C ASP A 274 -10.96 4.36 15.24
N ALA A 275 -10.86 4.07 13.94
CA ALA A 275 -10.53 2.77 13.37
C ALA A 275 -9.26 2.89 12.52
N PRO A 276 -8.39 1.87 12.50
CA PRO A 276 -7.17 1.90 11.70
C PRO A 276 -7.49 2.07 10.21
N ALA A 277 -6.87 3.06 9.57
CA ALA A 277 -7.03 3.28 8.13
C ALA A 277 -6.07 2.43 7.28
N GLY A 278 -4.97 1.94 7.86
CA GLY A 278 -4.01 1.07 7.20
C GLY A 278 -4.49 -0.38 7.04
N LEU A 279 -3.82 -1.11 6.15
CA LEU A 279 -3.82 -2.57 6.10
C LEU A 279 -3.30 -3.17 7.41
N CYS A 280 -4.06 -4.11 7.98
CA CYS A 280 -3.75 -4.82 9.21
C CYS A 280 -3.82 -6.34 9.00
N ASN A 281 -3.38 -7.10 10.01
CA ASN A 281 -3.42 -8.57 10.01
C ASN A 281 -2.76 -9.20 8.77
N ILE A 282 -1.60 -8.67 8.38
CA ILE A 282 -0.87 -9.10 7.19
C ILE A 282 -0.30 -10.50 7.44
N LEU A 283 -0.64 -11.43 6.57
CA LEU A 283 -0.20 -12.82 6.58
C LEU A 283 0.46 -13.16 5.24
N VAL A 284 1.68 -13.69 5.29
CA VAL A 284 2.41 -14.21 4.12
C VAL A 284 2.67 -15.70 4.31
N GLN A 285 2.17 -16.52 3.41
CA GLN A 285 2.23 -17.98 3.46
C GLN A 285 3.07 -18.51 2.30
N LEU A 286 4.20 -19.13 2.60
CA LEU A 286 5.02 -19.84 1.62
C LEU A 286 4.55 -21.30 1.55
N LEU A 287 4.16 -21.74 0.35
CA LEU A 287 3.96 -23.13 0.00
C LEU A 287 5.21 -23.58 -0.78
N PRO A 288 6.08 -24.42 -0.19
CA PRO A 288 7.24 -24.94 -0.88
C PRO A 288 6.84 -25.90 -2.01
N ALA A 289 7.73 -26.05 -2.99
CA ALA A 289 7.60 -27.01 -4.09
C ALA A 289 7.36 -28.45 -3.60
N ASP A 290 8.08 -28.86 -2.54
CA ASP A 290 7.87 -30.14 -1.87
C ASP A 290 7.65 -29.89 -0.36
N PRO A 291 6.43 -30.12 0.17
CA PRO A 291 6.12 -29.94 1.58
C PRO A 291 6.66 -31.07 2.49
N SER A 292 7.20 -32.14 1.89
CA SER A 292 7.66 -33.36 2.57
C SER A 292 9.18 -33.47 2.73
N VAL A 293 9.94 -32.68 1.97
CA VAL A 293 11.41 -32.76 1.94
C VAL A 293 12.02 -31.80 2.96
N GLY A 294 12.63 -32.37 4.01
CA GLY A 294 13.58 -31.67 4.88
C GLY A 294 14.99 -31.59 4.29
N GLY A 295 15.13 -31.27 2.99
CA GLY A 295 16.38 -31.37 2.22
C GLY A 295 16.64 -30.20 1.26
N ASP A 296 17.92 -29.79 1.21
CA ASP A 296 18.66 -28.79 0.41
C ASP A 296 18.09 -27.38 0.19
N ALA A 297 16.80 -27.20 -0.06
CA ALA A 297 16.17 -25.90 0.11
C ALA A 297 15.75 -25.78 1.58
N ASP A 298 16.10 -24.69 2.24
CA ASP A 298 15.61 -24.36 3.58
C ASP A 298 14.52 -23.28 3.45
N PRO A 299 13.24 -23.62 3.15
CA PRO A 299 12.14 -22.66 3.07
C PRO A 299 12.01 -21.80 4.34
N VAL A 300 12.29 -22.38 5.50
CA VAL A 300 12.25 -21.66 6.78
C VAL A 300 13.38 -20.66 6.85
N GLY A 301 14.60 -21.05 6.46
CA GLY A 301 15.75 -20.16 6.32
C GLY A 301 15.55 -19.07 5.30
N ALA A 302 14.91 -19.36 4.16
CA ALA A 302 14.55 -18.39 3.14
C ALA A 302 13.59 -17.33 3.71
N VAL A 303 12.52 -17.74 4.38
CA VAL A 303 11.58 -16.81 5.03
C VAL A 303 12.27 -16.04 6.16
N ARG A 304 13.16 -16.65 6.94
CA ARG A 304 13.96 -15.94 7.95
C ARG A 304 14.86 -14.86 7.34
N ARG A 305 15.53 -15.16 6.21
CA ARG A 305 16.32 -14.17 5.47
C ARG A 305 15.45 -13.06 4.93
N TRP A 306 14.31 -13.38 4.31
CA TRP A 306 13.34 -12.38 3.88
C TRP A 306 12.90 -11.48 5.04
N LEU A 307 12.58 -12.08 6.20
CA LEU A 307 12.23 -11.33 7.41
C LEU A 307 13.34 -10.42 7.94
N ALA A 308 14.60 -10.75 7.65
CA ALA A 308 15.75 -9.96 8.05
C ALA A 308 16.12 -8.90 6.99
N GLU A 309 16.02 -9.21 5.71
CA GLU A 309 16.69 -8.50 4.61
C GLU A 309 15.73 -7.88 3.58
N GLY A 310 14.44 -8.24 3.58
CA GLY A 310 13.47 -7.77 2.58
C GLY A 310 13.28 -6.25 2.60
N ASP A 311 13.49 -5.60 1.47
CA ASP A 311 13.33 -4.15 1.30
C ASP A 311 11.86 -3.73 1.38
N ALA A 312 11.00 -4.40 0.61
CA ALA A 312 9.57 -4.14 0.59
C ALA A 312 8.93 -4.55 1.92
N LEU A 313 9.35 -5.67 2.49
CA LEU A 313 8.96 -6.06 3.84
C LEU A 313 9.28 -4.97 4.86
N ARG A 314 10.53 -4.48 4.91
CA ARG A 314 10.94 -3.45 5.87
C ARG A 314 10.07 -2.19 5.74
N LEU A 315 9.81 -1.74 4.51
CA LEU A 315 8.94 -0.60 4.23
C LEU A 315 7.51 -0.75 4.78
N VAL A 316 6.97 -1.97 4.78
CA VAL A 316 5.62 -2.24 5.29
C VAL A 316 5.64 -2.53 6.78
N ARG A 317 6.69 -3.19 7.29
CA ARG A 317 6.77 -3.64 8.68
C ARG A 317 7.15 -2.51 9.63
N ASP A 318 8.15 -1.72 9.25
CA ASP A 318 8.78 -0.73 10.13
C ASP A 318 8.05 0.61 10.05
N ALA A 319 8.16 1.41 11.11
CA ALA A 319 7.59 2.74 11.12
C ALA A 319 8.51 3.71 10.36
N HIS A 320 7.98 4.41 9.36
CA HIS A 320 8.72 5.41 8.60
C HIS A 320 8.05 6.78 8.74
N PRO A 321 8.76 7.84 9.14
CA PRO A 321 8.26 9.19 8.90
C PRO A 321 8.13 9.36 7.37
N VAL A 322 6.96 9.83 6.93
CA VAL A 322 6.70 10.08 5.51
C VAL A 322 6.71 11.58 5.27
N ASP A 323 7.74 12.04 4.58
CA ASP A 323 7.88 13.45 4.22
C ASP A 323 6.92 13.80 3.08
N VAL A 324 6.13 14.85 3.25
CA VAL A 324 5.10 15.22 2.27
C VAL A 324 5.25 16.67 1.85
N THR A 325 5.31 16.88 0.54
CA THR A 325 5.29 18.21 -0.08
C THR A 325 3.99 18.41 -0.85
N LEU A 326 3.52 19.65 -0.89
CA LEU A 326 2.32 20.06 -1.62
C LEU A 326 2.69 21.19 -2.57
N VAL A 327 2.33 21.04 -3.84
CA VAL A 327 2.55 22.02 -4.90
C VAL A 327 1.20 22.33 -5.53
N LEU A 328 0.87 23.62 -5.59
CA LEU A 328 -0.36 24.15 -6.19
C LEU A 328 0.00 25.13 -7.31
N ASP A 329 -0.42 24.85 -8.54
CA ASP A 329 -0.12 25.64 -9.74
C ASP A 329 1.38 25.96 -9.86
N GLY A 330 2.21 24.93 -9.66
CA GLY A 330 3.67 25.02 -9.67
C GLY A 330 4.30 25.73 -8.46
N THR A 331 3.51 26.19 -7.48
CA THR A 331 3.99 26.89 -6.29
C THR A 331 3.94 26.00 -5.04
N PRO A 332 5.04 25.83 -4.30
CA PRO A 332 5.02 25.10 -3.04
C PRO A 332 4.06 25.73 -2.01
N VAL A 333 3.19 24.92 -1.43
CA VAL A 333 2.27 25.33 -0.36
C VAL A 333 2.83 24.83 0.97
N PRO A 334 3.02 25.71 1.98
CA PRO A 334 3.44 25.28 3.30
C PRO A 334 2.47 24.25 3.88
N VAL A 335 3.03 23.12 4.31
CA VAL A 335 2.33 22.03 4.97
C VAL A 335 2.51 22.18 6.49
N PRO A 336 1.44 22.25 7.29
CA PRO A 336 1.58 22.26 8.73
C PRO A 336 2.28 20.98 9.22
N HIS A 337 3.29 21.13 10.07
CA HIS A 337 3.92 20.01 10.76
C HIS A 337 2.93 19.44 11.78
N THR A 338 2.73 18.13 11.75
CA THR A 338 1.80 17.35 12.59
C THR A 338 2.03 17.50 14.10
N GLU A 339 3.16 18.07 14.54
CA GLU A 339 3.48 18.21 15.97
C GLU A 339 2.93 19.48 16.64
N ASN A 340 2.45 20.48 15.90
CA ASN A 340 2.08 21.80 16.47
C ASN A 340 0.59 22.05 16.73
N ASP A 341 -0.32 21.14 16.36
CA ASP A 341 -1.77 21.37 16.56
C ASP A 341 -2.34 20.85 17.89
N ARG A 342 -1.52 20.26 18.77
CA ARG A 342 -1.98 19.76 20.08
C ARG A 342 -1.97 20.79 21.22
N THR A 343 -1.57 22.04 20.98
CA THR A 343 -1.33 23.03 22.08
C THR A 343 -2.22 24.27 22.07
N HIS A 344 -3.22 24.39 21.20
CA HIS A 344 -4.18 25.49 21.25
C HIS A 344 -5.61 25.04 21.48
N ASP A 345 -5.82 24.31 22.57
CA ASP A 345 -7.13 24.31 23.21
C ASP A 345 -6.99 24.28 24.73
N THR A 346 -6.97 25.46 25.35
CA THR A 346 -7.44 25.61 26.74
C THR A 346 -7.62 27.08 27.12
N LYS A 347 -8.85 27.35 27.58
CA LYS A 347 -9.33 28.48 28.41
C LYS A 347 -9.93 29.68 27.68
N GLU A 348 -11.19 29.53 27.29
CA GLU A 348 -12.16 30.61 27.52
C GLU A 348 -12.29 30.90 29.03
N PRO A 349 -12.20 32.15 29.49
CA PRO A 349 -12.49 32.50 30.87
C PRO A 349 -14.01 32.61 31.05
N ARG A 350 -14.58 31.67 31.80
CA ARG A 350 -15.92 31.78 32.37
C ARG A 350 -16.04 33.09 33.16
N ARG A 351 -16.86 34.02 32.69
CA ARG A 351 -17.45 35.07 33.54
C ARG A 351 -18.57 34.45 34.37
N ALA A 352 -18.51 34.66 35.68
CA ALA A 352 -19.59 34.43 36.62
C ALA A 352 -20.18 35.80 37.05
N PRO A 353 -21.41 35.82 37.60
CA PRO A 353 -22.39 36.91 37.42
C PRO A 353 -22.08 38.23 38.12
#